data_AF-A0A1L5KVN0-F1
#
_entry.id   AF-A0A1L5KVN0-F1
#
_cell.length_a   1.000
_cell.length_b   1.000
_cell.length_c   1.000
_cell.angle_alpha   90.00
_cell.angle_beta   90.00
_cell.angle_gamma   90.00
#
_symmetry.space_group_name_H-M   'P 1'
#
loop_
_entity.id
_entity.type
_entity.pdbx_description
1 polymer ?
#
loop_
_entity_poly.entity_id
_entity_poly.type
_entity_poly.pdbx_seq_one_letter_code
_entity_poly.pdbx_strand_id
1 'polypeptide(L)'
;MNGQISLQGWTIIPTPQTMQHKADIALLPMCGRINEARAVGDDRHILAVQLIDDIRAATGLEWDIATGDRWPGFITLTTFDEPHAHPSGAYTLDVTPDGVTVAGVDFEGVRNGVQTLRQLIRQCGAALPCLHIEDRPAFETRGYYLDVTRGRVPTLDWLKHWADKLCLYKYNQLQLYIEHTFAFDSMSETWRG
;
A
#
# COMPACT_ATOMS: atom_id res chain seq x y z
N MET A 1 4.14 0.27 31.16
CA MET A 1 5.46 -0.02 30.57
C MET A 1 5.21 -0.89 29.35
N ASN A 2 4.93 -0.26 28.20
CA ASN A 2 4.66 -1.00 26.97
C ASN A 2 5.98 -1.17 26.24
N GLY A 3 6.44 -2.41 26.12
CA GLY A 3 7.63 -2.74 25.35
C GLY A 3 7.40 -2.34 23.89
N GLN A 4 8.02 -1.23 23.47
CA GLN A 4 8.23 -0.97 22.06
C GLN A 4 9.10 -2.12 21.53
N ILE A 5 8.47 -3.04 20.80
CA ILE A 5 9.17 -4.02 19.98
C ILE A 5 9.92 -3.19 18.93
N SER A 6 11.23 -3.01 19.12
CA SER A 6 12.03 -2.29 18.13
C SER A 6 12.00 -3.07 16.83
N LEU A 7 11.59 -2.41 15.75
CA LEU A 7 11.72 -2.89 14.39
C LEU A 7 13.22 -3.00 14.03
N GLN A 8 13.90 -4.04 14.51
CA GLN A 8 15.30 -4.26 14.13
C GLN A 8 15.33 -4.75 12.68
N GLY A 9 15.53 -3.81 11.75
CA GLY A 9 15.88 -4.09 10.35
C GLY A 9 14.95 -3.50 9.29
N TRP A 10 13.68 -3.23 9.60
CA TRP A 10 12.69 -2.77 8.60
C TRP A 10 11.98 -1.50 9.04
N THR A 11 11.80 -0.56 8.13
CA THR A 11 11.07 0.68 8.40
C THR A 11 9.74 0.65 7.67
N ILE A 12 8.64 0.63 8.42
CA ILE A 12 7.28 0.73 7.87
C ILE A 12 6.71 2.09 8.27
N ILE A 13 6.22 2.85 7.28
CA ILE A 13 5.65 4.18 7.45
C ILE A 13 4.20 4.19 6.95
N PRO A 14 3.20 4.52 7.78
CA PRO A 14 3.30 4.72 9.23
C PRO A 14 3.65 3.41 9.96
N THR A 15 4.21 3.53 11.16
CA THR A 15 4.52 2.38 12.02
C THR A 15 3.23 1.66 12.40
N PRO A 16 3.13 0.34 12.19
CA PRO A 16 1.94 -0.43 12.57
C PRO A 16 1.68 -0.38 14.07
N GLN A 17 0.41 -0.50 14.48
CA GLN A 17 0.05 -0.61 15.90
C GLN A 17 0.69 -1.81 16.58
N THR A 18 0.65 -2.98 15.92
CA THR A 18 1.30 -4.19 16.40
C THR A 18 2.09 -4.86 15.28
N MET A 19 3.24 -5.43 15.64
CA MET A 19 4.05 -6.22 14.73
C MET A 19 4.79 -7.29 15.53
N GLN A 20 4.59 -8.55 15.15
CA GLN A 20 5.24 -9.71 15.74
C GLN A 20 6.11 -10.38 14.66
N HIS A 21 7.43 -10.33 14.85
CA HIS A 21 8.38 -10.96 13.95
C HIS A 21 8.68 -12.41 14.39
N LYS A 22 8.81 -13.31 13.42
CA LYS A 22 9.24 -14.70 13.60
C LYS A 22 10.60 -14.90 12.91
N ALA A 23 11.44 -15.81 13.41
CA ALA A 23 12.80 -15.98 12.90
C ALA A 23 12.90 -16.51 11.45
N ASP A 24 11.79 -16.97 10.88
CA ASP A 24 11.71 -17.55 9.55
C ASP A 24 11.65 -16.51 8.43
N ILE A 25 11.90 -16.96 7.20
CA ILE A 25 11.85 -16.15 5.98
C ILE A 25 10.88 -16.80 5.01
N ALA A 26 10.01 -15.98 4.40
CA ALA A 26 9.17 -16.36 3.28
C ALA A 26 9.89 -16.00 1.97
N LEU A 27 10.15 -17.00 1.13
CA LEU A 27 10.73 -16.80 -0.19
C LEU A 27 9.63 -16.67 -1.23
N LEU A 28 9.60 -15.53 -1.93
CA LEU A 28 8.69 -15.35 -3.06
C LEU A 28 9.02 -16.38 -4.16
N PRO A 29 8.05 -17.22 -4.59
CA PRO A 29 8.29 -18.20 -5.64
C PRO A 29 8.60 -17.54 -6.98
N MET A 30 9.41 -18.23 -7.80
CA MET A 30 9.75 -17.79 -9.16
C MET A 30 8.51 -17.54 -10.04
N CYS A 31 7.49 -18.38 -9.87
CA CYS A 31 6.18 -18.22 -10.48
C CYS A 31 5.17 -18.21 -9.35
N GLY A 32 4.64 -17.03 -9.03
CA GLY A 32 3.61 -16.88 -8.02
C GLY A 32 2.34 -16.26 -8.57
N ARG A 33 1.33 -16.26 -7.72
CA ARG A 33 0.00 -15.76 -8.01
C ARG A 33 -0.46 -14.88 -6.86
N ILE A 34 -1.05 -13.74 -7.21
CA ILE A 34 -1.84 -12.94 -6.27
C ILE A 34 -3.31 -13.29 -6.49
N ASN A 35 -3.94 -13.81 -5.46
CA ASN A 35 -5.36 -14.16 -5.50
C ASN A 35 -6.17 -13.13 -4.71
N GLU A 36 -7.19 -12.56 -5.34
CA GLU A 36 -8.03 -11.53 -4.75
C GLU A 36 -9.46 -12.04 -4.58
N ALA A 37 -9.95 -12.06 -3.34
CA ALA A 37 -11.31 -12.46 -3.05
C ALA A 37 -12.29 -11.46 -3.68
N ARG A 38 -13.39 -11.96 -4.26
CA ARG A 38 -14.44 -11.11 -4.85
C ARG A 38 -15.02 -10.10 -3.86
N ALA A 39 -15.00 -10.43 -2.57
CA ALA A 39 -15.49 -9.57 -1.50
C ALA A 39 -14.68 -8.26 -1.35
N VAL A 40 -13.44 -8.21 -1.83
CA VAL A 40 -12.61 -6.99 -1.79
C VAL A 40 -13.20 -5.87 -2.65
N GLY A 41 -13.87 -6.22 -3.76
CA GLY A 41 -14.49 -5.23 -4.66
C GLY A 41 -13.52 -4.43 -5.52
N ASP A 42 -12.32 -4.95 -5.78
CA ASP A 42 -11.34 -4.33 -6.69
C ASP A 42 -11.50 -4.83 -8.14
N ASP A 43 -12.51 -4.32 -8.85
CA ASP A 43 -12.84 -4.76 -10.22
C ASP A 43 -11.69 -4.59 -11.23
N ARG A 44 -10.68 -3.77 -10.91
CA ARG A 44 -9.53 -3.49 -11.77
C ARG A 44 -8.24 -4.10 -11.26
N HIS A 45 -8.28 -4.85 -10.16
CA HIS A 45 -7.11 -5.45 -9.51
C HIS A 45 -5.99 -4.45 -9.22
N ILE A 46 -6.35 -3.20 -8.88
CA ILE A 46 -5.39 -2.12 -8.63
C ILE A 46 -4.40 -2.55 -7.55
N LEU A 47 -4.86 -3.18 -6.48
CA LEU A 47 -4.03 -3.61 -5.37
C LEU A 47 -3.07 -4.75 -5.75
N ALA A 48 -3.55 -5.74 -6.50
CA ALA A 48 -2.73 -6.83 -7.00
C ALA A 48 -1.70 -6.35 -8.04
N VAL A 49 -2.09 -5.45 -8.95
CA VAL A 49 -1.16 -4.82 -9.92
C VAL A 49 -0.05 -4.07 -9.20
N GLN A 50 -0.37 -3.28 -8.17
CA GLN A 50 0.64 -2.57 -7.39
C GLN A 50 1.66 -3.50 -6.73
N LEU A 51 1.23 -4.67 -6.26
CA LEU A 51 2.13 -5.70 -5.72
C LEU A 51 2.99 -6.33 -6.81
N ILE A 52 2.41 -6.69 -7.96
CA ILE A 52 3.16 -7.25 -9.09
C ILE A 52 4.24 -6.27 -9.56
N ASP A 53 3.92 -4.98 -9.66
CA ASP A 53 4.88 -3.96 -10.07
C ASP A 53 6.06 -3.86 -9.10
N ASP A 54 5.81 -3.89 -7.79
CA ASP A 54 6.88 -3.86 -6.78
C ASP A 54 7.66 -5.18 -6.72
N ILE A 55 7.00 -6.34 -6.88
CA ILE A 55 7.67 -7.65 -6.99
C ILE A 55 8.59 -7.65 -8.21
N ARG A 56 8.08 -7.28 -9.39
CA ARG A 56 8.86 -7.20 -10.63
C ARG A 56 10.03 -6.23 -10.48
N ALA A 57 9.80 -5.05 -9.91
CA ALA A 57 10.86 -4.05 -9.72
C ALA A 57 11.95 -4.52 -8.75
N ALA A 58 11.58 -5.22 -7.67
CA ALA A 58 12.53 -5.67 -6.65
C ALA A 58 13.23 -6.99 -6.97
N THR A 59 12.63 -7.84 -7.81
CA THR A 59 13.08 -9.24 -8.01
C THR A 59 13.21 -9.67 -9.47
N GLY A 60 12.60 -8.95 -10.41
CA GLY A 60 12.48 -9.36 -11.81
C GLY A 60 11.45 -10.46 -12.08
N LEU A 61 10.72 -10.93 -11.06
CA LEU A 61 9.74 -12.00 -11.20
C LEU A 61 8.44 -11.51 -11.85
N GLU A 62 7.80 -12.40 -12.59
CA GLU A 62 6.49 -12.15 -13.20
C GLU A 62 5.45 -13.08 -12.58
N TRP A 63 4.38 -12.48 -12.08
CA TRP A 63 3.32 -13.15 -11.35
C TRP A 63 1.99 -12.89 -12.03
N ASP A 64 1.03 -13.78 -11.85
CA ASP A 64 -0.33 -13.63 -12.37
C ASP A 64 -1.33 -13.19 -11.27
N ILE A 65 -2.50 -12.74 -11.71
CA ILE A 65 -3.62 -12.35 -10.84
C ILE A 65 -4.76 -13.34 -11.05
N ALA A 66 -5.39 -13.77 -9.97
CA ALA A 66 -6.63 -14.53 -10.01
C ALA A 66 -7.67 -13.92 -9.08
N THR A 67 -8.95 -14.25 -9.32
CA THR A 67 -10.07 -13.77 -8.52
C THR A 67 -10.85 -14.95 -7.91
N GLY A 68 -11.23 -14.80 -6.64
CA GLY A 68 -11.98 -15.78 -5.87
C GLY A 68 -11.08 -16.57 -4.91
N ASP A 69 -11.51 -17.76 -4.53
CA ASP A 69 -10.87 -18.62 -3.51
C ASP A 69 -10.63 -20.05 -4.02
N ARG A 70 -10.99 -20.32 -5.28
CA ARG A 70 -10.94 -21.66 -5.87
C ARG A 70 -9.53 -22.23 -6.01
N TRP A 71 -8.54 -21.37 -6.21
CA TRP A 71 -7.14 -21.75 -6.35
C TRP A 71 -6.28 -20.92 -5.41
N PRO A 72 -5.43 -21.54 -4.57
CA PRO A 72 -4.57 -20.78 -3.68
C PRO A 72 -3.57 -19.94 -4.48
N GLY A 73 -3.41 -18.68 -4.09
CA GLY A 73 -2.28 -17.83 -4.48
C GLY A 73 -1.23 -17.83 -3.40
N PHE A 74 0.02 -17.50 -3.74
CA PHE A 74 1.05 -17.29 -2.72
C PHE A 74 0.76 -16.01 -1.93
N ILE A 75 0.22 -14.98 -2.57
CA ILE A 75 -0.35 -13.82 -1.89
C ILE A 75 -1.87 -13.89 -2.03
N THR A 76 -2.58 -13.76 -0.91
CA THR A 76 -4.05 -13.70 -0.87
C THR A 76 -4.50 -12.36 -0.32
N LEU A 77 -5.39 -11.68 -1.06
CA LEU A 77 -6.06 -10.46 -0.64
C LEU A 77 -7.52 -10.79 -0.33
N THR A 78 -7.97 -10.55 0.89
CA THR A 78 -9.33 -10.90 1.34
C THR A 78 -9.91 -9.89 2.31
N THR A 79 -11.19 -10.03 2.62
CA THR A 79 -11.85 -9.28 3.69
C THR A 79 -11.99 -10.12 4.95
N PHE A 80 -12.19 -9.47 6.10
CA PHE A 80 -12.57 -10.16 7.35
C PHE A 80 -13.95 -10.83 7.21
N ASP A 81 -14.13 -11.96 7.90
CA ASP A 81 -15.42 -12.66 7.97
C ASP A 81 -16.45 -11.87 8.80
N GLU A 82 -16.00 -11.19 9.87
CA GLU A 82 -16.84 -10.36 10.75
C GLU A 82 -16.41 -8.88 10.73
N PRO A 83 -16.74 -8.12 9.68
CA PRO A 83 -16.23 -6.76 9.51
C PRO A 83 -16.73 -5.77 10.57
N HIS A 84 -17.87 -6.02 11.22
CA HIS A 84 -18.49 -5.07 12.16
C HIS A 84 -17.77 -4.99 13.52
N ALA A 85 -16.82 -5.89 13.78
CA ALA A 85 -16.00 -5.88 14.99
C ALA A 85 -14.80 -4.91 14.90
N HIS A 86 -14.51 -4.36 13.72
CA HIS A 86 -13.30 -3.59 13.47
C HIS A 86 -13.60 -2.19 12.88
N PRO A 87 -12.79 -1.16 13.20
CA PRO A 87 -12.93 0.16 12.59
C PRO A 87 -12.47 0.14 11.13
N SER A 88 -13.07 0.98 10.29
CA SER A 88 -12.72 1.12 8.86
C SER A 88 -11.22 1.30 8.64
N GLY A 89 -10.71 0.68 7.57
CA GLY A 89 -9.29 0.71 7.25
C GLY A 89 -8.40 -0.20 8.10
N ALA A 90 -8.96 -0.96 9.05
CA ALA A 90 -8.23 -2.00 9.78
C ALA A 90 -7.82 -3.16 8.88
N TYR A 91 -6.65 -3.73 9.14
CA TYR A 91 -6.13 -4.87 8.40
C TYR A 91 -5.22 -5.75 9.25
N THR A 92 -5.06 -6.99 8.81
CA THR A 92 -3.99 -7.88 9.21
C THR A 92 -3.09 -8.22 8.02
N LEU A 93 -1.80 -8.42 8.29
CA LEU A 93 -0.84 -8.93 7.33
C LEU A 93 -0.08 -10.10 7.99
N ASP A 94 -0.26 -11.27 7.41
CA ASP A 94 0.42 -12.51 7.79
C ASP A 94 1.41 -12.90 6.72
N VAL A 95 2.69 -13.02 7.09
CA VAL A 95 3.76 -13.53 6.22
C VAL A 95 4.28 -14.83 6.84
N THR A 96 4.09 -15.94 6.15
CA THR A 96 4.55 -17.28 6.56
C THR A 96 5.40 -17.90 5.44
N PRO A 97 6.15 -18.99 5.72
CA PRO A 97 6.89 -19.69 4.66
C PRO A 97 6.01 -20.21 3.52
N ASP A 98 4.73 -20.47 3.80
CA ASP A 98 3.77 -21.05 2.84
C ASP A 98 3.03 -19.98 2.01
N GLY A 99 3.07 -18.71 2.44
CA GLY A 99 2.40 -17.64 1.72
C GLY A 99 2.20 -16.36 2.54
N VAL A 100 1.51 -15.41 1.93
CA VAL A 100 1.18 -14.11 2.48
C VAL A 100 -0.32 -13.88 2.40
N THR A 101 -0.92 -13.44 3.51
CA THR A 101 -2.34 -13.06 3.54
C THR A 101 -2.47 -11.61 4.00
N VAL A 102 -3.15 -10.80 3.19
CA VAL A 102 -3.63 -9.48 3.57
C VAL A 102 -5.14 -9.57 3.73
N ALA A 103 -5.63 -9.35 4.95
CA ALA A 103 -7.06 -9.30 5.23
C ALA A 103 -7.44 -7.91 5.74
N GLY A 104 -8.49 -7.32 5.17
CA GLY A 104 -8.99 -6.01 5.57
C GLY A 104 -10.44 -6.04 6.02
N VAL A 105 -10.84 -5.10 6.88
CA VAL A 105 -12.25 -4.93 7.25
C VAL A 105 -13.12 -4.48 6.06
N ASP A 106 -12.53 -3.70 5.16
CA ASP A 106 -13.11 -3.12 3.96
C ASP A 106 -12.00 -2.95 2.90
N PHE A 107 -12.36 -2.41 1.73
CA PHE A 107 -11.39 -2.13 0.67
C PHE A 107 -10.24 -1.22 1.15
N GLU A 108 -10.50 -0.24 2.01
CA GLU A 108 -9.46 0.62 2.58
C GLU A 108 -8.50 -0.17 3.48
N GLY A 109 -8.99 -1.14 4.24
CA GLY A 109 -8.20 -2.07 5.03
C GLY A 109 -7.26 -2.89 4.16
N VAL A 110 -7.81 -3.54 3.12
CA VAL A 110 -7.00 -4.33 2.18
C VAL A 110 -5.95 -3.45 1.51
N ARG A 111 -6.34 -2.25 1.06
CA ARG A 111 -5.42 -1.25 0.50
C ARG A 111 -4.29 -0.95 1.48
N ASN A 112 -4.61 -0.65 2.74
CA ASN A 112 -3.62 -0.31 3.78
C ASN A 112 -2.64 -1.46 4.03
N GLY A 113 -3.13 -2.70 4.10
CA GLY A 113 -2.28 -3.88 4.26
C GLY A 113 -1.38 -4.15 3.05
N VAL A 114 -1.92 -3.96 1.84
CA VAL A 114 -1.15 -4.02 0.60
C VAL A 114 -0.03 -2.98 0.61
N GLN A 115 -0.29 -1.74 1.03
CA GLN A 115 0.77 -0.73 1.11
C GLN A 115 1.88 -1.09 2.11
N THR A 116 1.54 -1.74 3.23
CA THR A 116 2.53 -2.28 4.16
C THR A 116 3.37 -3.38 3.52
N LEU A 117 2.73 -4.34 2.84
CA LEU A 117 3.43 -5.41 2.13
C LEU A 117 4.35 -4.88 1.03
N ARG A 118 3.90 -3.89 0.25
CA ARG A 118 4.71 -3.20 -0.75
C ARG A 118 5.98 -2.59 -0.16
N GLN A 119 5.89 -1.94 0.99
CA GLN A 119 7.07 -1.39 1.68
C GLN A 119 8.05 -2.48 2.11
N LEU A 120 7.56 -3.65 2.55
CA LEU A 120 8.40 -4.80 2.90
C LEU A 120 9.10 -5.37 1.65
N ILE A 121 8.38 -5.58 0.55
CA ILE A 121 8.93 -6.09 -0.72
C ILE A 121 10.04 -5.15 -1.24
N ARG A 122 9.82 -3.83 -1.21
CA ARG A 122 10.83 -2.86 -1.64
C ARG A 122 12.12 -2.88 -0.81
N GLN A 123 12.04 -3.28 0.45
CA GLN A 123 13.20 -3.35 1.35
C GLN A 123 13.90 -4.71 1.29
N CYS A 124 13.15 -5.80 1.09
CA CYS A 124 13.66 -7.16 1.28
C CYS A 124 13.76 -7.97 -0.02
N GLY A 125 13.19 -7.47 -1.13
CA GLY A 125 13.12 -8.20 -2.40
C GLY A 125 12.32 -9.49 -2.27
N ALA A 126 12.93 -10.60 -2.68
CA ALA A 126 12.29 -11.92 -2.70
C ALA A 126 12.27 -12.63 -1.34
N ALA A 127 12.96 -12.13 -0.32
CA ALA A 127 13.11 -12.77 0.98
C ALA A 127 12.42 -11.94 2.07
N LEU A 128 11.12 -12.17 2.26
CA LEU A 128 10.33 -11.42 3.23
C LEU A 128 10.49 -12.02 4.64
N PRO A 129 10.60 -11.20 5.69
CA PRO A 129 10.58 -11.70 7.06
C PRO A 129 9.21 -12.29 7.40
N CYS A 130 9.17 -13.44 8.07
CA CYS A 130 7.92 -13.96 8.59
C CYS A 130 7.42 -13.09 9.75
N LEU A 131 6.18 -12.63 9.65
CA LEU A 131 5.61 -11.70 10.61
C LEU A 131 4.09 -11.76 10.64
N HIS A 132 3.54 -11.19 11.70
CA HIS A 132 2.13 -10.89 11.84
C HIS A 132 1.99 -9.42 12.23
N ILE A 133 1.16 -8.68 11.50
CA ILE A 133 0.84 -7.27 11.76
C ILE A 133 -0.66 -7.15 11.90
N GLU A 134 -1.11 -6.46 12.96
CA GLU A 134 -2.46 -5.91 13.06
C GLU A 134 -2.36 -4.41 13.16
N ASP A 135 -3.11 -3.70 12.31
CA ASP A 135 -3.00 -2.26 12.22
C ASP A 135 -4.30 -1.63 11.73
N ARG A 136 -4.45 -0.34 12.04
CA ARG A 136 -5.62 0.47 11.67
C ARG A 136 -5.24 1.95 11.69
N PRO A 137 -5.91 2.78 10.88
CA PRO A 137 -5.66 4.21 10.93
C PRO A 137 -5.98 4.79 12.32
N ALA A 138 -5.12 5.71 12.78
CA ALA A 138 -5.39 6.48 13.99
C ALA A 138 -6.51 7.51 13.79
N PHE A 139 -6.65 8.01 12.55
CA PHE A 139 -7.66 8.97 12.14
C PHE A 139 -8.30 8.51 10.83
N GLU A 140 -9.62 8.62 10.74
CA GLU A 140 -10.39 8.29 9.54
C GLU A 140 -9.95 9.13 8.34
N THR A 141 -9.77 10.44 8.53
CA THR A 141 -9.31 11.35 7.47
C THR A 141 -7.81 11.61 7.60
N ARG A 142 -7.06 11.33 6.52
CA ARG A 142 -5.62 11.55 6.43
C ARG A 142 -5.34 12.32 5.15
N GLY A 143 -5.37 13.65 5.30
CA GLY A 143 -5.32 14.60 4.19
C GLY A 143 -3.93 15.13 3.90
N TYR A 144 -3.64 15.35 2.63
CA TYR A 144 -2.53 16.15 2.15
C TYR A 144 -3.07 17.37 1.40
N TYR A 145 -2.71 18.57 1.83
CA TYR A 145 -3.09 19.82 1.19
C TYR A 145 -1.96 20.31 0.29
N LEU A 146 -2.21 20.37 -1.02
CA LEU A 146 -1.26 20.85 -2.00
C LEU A 146 -1.75 22.18 -2.58
N ASP A 147 -0.98 23.23 -2.31
CA ASP A 147 -1.16 24.52 -2.94
C ASP A 147 -0.57 24.49 -4.36
N VAL A 148 -1.44 24.59 -5.37
CA VAL A 148 -1.05 24.64 -6.79
C VAL A 148 -1.29 26.02 -7.41
N THR A 149 -1.39 27.05 -6.58
CA THR A 149 -1.75 28.41 -7.00
C THR A 149 -0.58 29.24 -7.49
N ARG A 150 0.60 29.05 -6.90
CA ARG A 150 1.80 29.88 -7.15
C ARG A 150 2.92 29.04 -7.75
N GLY A 151 3.53 29.58 -8.81
CA GLY A 151 4.69 28.98 -9.46
C GLY A 151 4.32 27.94 -10.50
N ARG A 152 5.11 26.86 -10.58
CA ARG A 152 4.93 25.79 -11.57
C ARG A 152 3.73 24.93 -11.21
N VAL A 153 2.71 24.98 -12.06
CA VAL A 153 1.53 24.12 -11.94
C VAL A 153 1.94 22.68 -12.23
N PRO A 154 1.70 21.72 -11.31
CA PRO A 154 2.03 20.33 -11.57
C PRO A 154 1.27 19.77 -12.76
N THR A 155 1.94 18.93 -13.56
CA THR A 155 1.26 18.18 -14.62
C THR A 155 0.31 17.14 -14.00
N LEU A 156 -0.67 16.70 -14.78
CA LEU A 156 -1.58 15.63 -14.34
C LEU A 156 -0.81 14.34 -13.99
N ASP A 157 0.22 14.00 -14.76
CA ASP A 157 1.04 12.82 -14.50
C ASP A 157 1.82 12.94 -13.19
N TRP A 158 2.34 14.13 -12.88
CA TRP A 158 2.96 14.40 -11.58
C TRP A 158 1.95 14.25 -10.44
N LEU A 159 0.73 14.78 -10.59
CA LEU A 159 -0.34 14.66 -9.57
C LEU A 159 -0.74 13.21 -9.33
N LYS A 160 -0.84 12.39 -10.39
CA LYS A 160 -1.10 10.95 -10.27
C LYS A 160 0.02 10.24 -9.51
N HIS A 161 1.28 10.50 -9.90
CA HIS A 161 2.43 9.94 -9.19
C HIS A 161 2.47 10.37 -7.71
N TRP A 162 2.09 11.62 -7.43
CA TRP A 162 1.98 12.12 -6.06
C TRP A 162 0.88 11.41 -5.28
N ALA A 163 -0.30 11.22 -5.88
CA ALA A 163 -1.38 10.45 -5.29
C ALA A 163 -0.98 8.99 -5.01
N ASP A 164 -0.21 8.35 -5.90
CA ASP A 164 0.32 6.99 -5.68
C ASP A 164 1.28 6.95 -4.49
N LYS A 165 2.14 7.96 -4.34
CA LYS A 165 3.05 8.08 -3.20
C LYS A 165 2.29 8.33 -1.89
N LEU A 166 1.27 9.19 -1.90
CA LEU A 166 0.40 9.42 -0.76
C LEU A 166 -0.35 8.14 -0.35
N CYS A 167 -0.85 7.39 -1.34
CA CYS A 167 -1.50 6.10 -1.13
C CYS A 167 -0.55 5.12 -0.42
N LEU A 168 0.71 4.99 -0.87
CA LEU A 168 1.72 4.14 -0.21
C LEU A 168 1.91 4.45 1.27
N TYR A 169 1.78 5.72 1.66
CA TYR A 169 1.84 6.18 3.06
C TYR A 169 0.47 6.26 3.73
N LYS A 170 -0.53 5.60 3.16
CA LYS A 170 -1.90 5.44 3.67
C LYS A 170 -2.70 6.74 3.78
N TYR A 171 -2.32 7.82 3.10
CA TYR A 171 -3.19 9.00 2.95
C TYR A 171 -4.40 8.63 2.08
N ASN A 172 -5.57 9.18 2.41
CA ASN A 172 -6.83 8.90 1.71
C ASN A 172 -7.53 10.15 1.16
N GLN A 173 -6.93 11.33 1.36
CA GLN A 173 -7.45 12.57 0.81
C GLN A 173 -6.31 13.45 0.27
N LEU A 174 -6.40 13.82 -1.00
CA LEU A 174 -5.55 14.84 -1.62
C LEU A 174 -6.43 16.06 -1.89
N GLN A 175 -6.15 17.17 -1.21
CA GLN A 175 -6.84 18.44 -1.40
C GLN A 175 -5.97 19.36 -2.23
N LEU A 176 -6.47 19.76 -3.40
CA LEU A 176 -5.79 20.71 -4.27
C LEU A 176 -6.38 22.10 -4.03
N TYR A 177 -5.54 23.03 -3.60
CA TYR A 177 -5.91 24.44 -3.56
C TYR A 177 -5.53 25.10 -4.88
N ILE A 178 -6.57 25.52 -5.61
CA ILE A 178 -6.47 26.06 -6.95
C ILE A 178 -7.07 27.47 -6.95
N GLU A 179 -6.34 28.42 -7.52
CA GLU A 179 -6.77 29.79 -7.78
C GLU A 179 -6.46 30.13 -9.24
N HIS A 180 -6.74 31.36 -9.65
CA HIS A 180 -6.29 31.86 -10.95
C HIS A 180 -4.77 31.82 -11.08
N THR A 181 -4.26 30.93 -11.93
CA THR A 181 -2.86 30.96 -12.35
C THR A 181 -2.63 32.18 -13.24
N PHE A 182 -1.71 33.06 -12.83
CA PHE A 182 -1.33 34.23 -13.61
C PHE A 182 -0.01 33.96 -14.35
N ALA A 183 -0.04 34.05 -15.69
CA ALA A 183 1.18 34.04 -16.47
C ALA A 183 1.82 35.44 -16.40
N PHE A 184 2.88 35.58 -15.61
CA PHE A 184 3.64 36.83 -15.57
C PHE A 184 4.39 37.01 -16.90
N ASP A 185 4.02 38.07 -17.62
CA ASP A 185 4.73 38.49 -18.84
C ASP A 185 6.21 38.69 -18.54
N SER A 186 7.08 38.24 -19.46
CA SER A 186 8.54 38.30 -19.33
C SER A 186 9.15 37.51 -18.16
N MET A 187 8.36 36.72 -17.41
CA MET A 187 8.84 35.85 -16.32
C MET A 187 8.49 34.37 -16.58
N SER A 188 8.71 33.90 -17.82
CA SER A 188 8.29 32.55 -18.22
C SER A 188 8.90 31.41 -17.40
N GLU A 189 10.07 31.62 -16.78
CA GLU A 189 10.73 30.66 -15.88
C GLU A 189 9.93 30.35 -14.62
N THR A 190 9.03 31.26 -14.22
CA THR A 190 8.22 31.13 -13.00
C THR A 190 7.05 30.16 -13.14
N TRP A 191 6.62 29.89 -14.37
CA TRP A 191 5.45 29.05 -14.66
C TRP A 191 5.69 27.95 -15.72
N ARG A 192 6.73 28.05 -16.55
CA ARG A 192 7.15 26.96 -17.45
C ARG A 192 8.04 25.97 -16.68
N GLY A 193 7.65 24.71 -16.64
CA GLY A 193 8.43 23.61 -16.07
C GLY A 193 7.74 22.27 -16.23
#